data_AF-A0AAR2L6X3-F1
#
_entry.id   AF-A0AAR2L6X3-F1
#
_cell.length_a   1.000
_cell.length_b   1.000
_cell.length_c   1.000
_cell.angle_alpha   90.00
_cell.angle_beta   90.00
_cell.angle_gamma   90.00
#
_symmetry.space_group_name_H-M   'P 1'
#
loop_
_entity.id
_entity.type
_entity.pdbx_description
1 polymer ?
#
loop_
_entity_poly.entity_id
_entity_poly.type
_entity_poly.pdbx_seq_one_letter_code
_entity_poly.pdbx_strand_id
1 'polypeptide(L)'
;MKTSLLLVCTLLVCLYGSALGRRLHLGACALTVHTHELRHHFHQIRHNMLTEDNQKGVRLLRGDMMKNLQATESCCFLRQVLRFYIEKVFNTYTSSHSLHRRTTSVLANSFLSISKDLQACHVQTHCQCNAETMEKSDAIQANYNKLEPAAASAKAIGELDSVLEWLESFRSN
;
A
#
# COMPACT_ATOMS: atom_id res chain seq x y z
N MET A 1 -29.50 10.91 33.29
CA MET A 1 -28.69 9.71 33.01
C MET A 1 -28.76 9.24 31.55
N LYS A 2 -29.94 9.10 30.91
CA LYS A 2 -30.07 8.59 29.53
C LYS A 2 -29.39 9.48 28.46
N THR A 3 -29.47 10.80 28.59
CA THR A 3 -28.85 11.77 27.67
C THR A 3 -27.32 11.77 27.71
N SER A 4 -26.74 11.54 28.89
CA SER A 4 -25.29 11.42 29.09
C SER A 4 -24.71 10.17 28.43
N LEU A 5 -25.45 9.05 28.48
CA LEU A 5 -25.05 7.79 27.87
C LEU A 5 -25.06 7.85 26.34
N LEU A 6 -26.07 8.53 25.76
CA LEU A 6 -26.16 8.76 24.32
C LEU A 6 -25.00 9.62 23.80
N LEU A 7 -24.64 10.70 24.51
CA LEU A 7 -23.50 11.55 24.15
C LEU A 7 -22.17 10.79 24.18
N VAL A 8 -21.97 9.96 25.21
CA VAL A 8 -20.77 9.12 25.36
C VAL A 8 -20.70 8.05 24.25
N CYS A 9 -21.82 7.41 23.90
CA CYS A 9 -21.88 6.47 22.78
C CYS A 9 -21.59 7.13 21.43
N THR A 10 -22.13 8.34 21.17
CA THR A 10 -21.79 9.08 19.95
C THR A 10 -20.33 9.52 19.90
N LEU A 11 -19.74 9.93 21.03
CA LEU A 11 -18.32 10.28 21.10
C LEU A 11 -17.42 9.06 20.87
N LEU A 12 -17.77 7.91 21.44
CA LEU A 12 -17.06 6.65 21.19
C LEU A 12 -17.17 6.25 19.70
N VAL A 13 -18.36 6.27 19.10
CA VAL A 13 -18.53 5.95 17.68
C VAL A 13 -17.78 6.92 16.77
N CYS A 14 -17.73 8.21 17.09
CA CYS A 14 -16.93 9.19 16.36
C CYS A 14 -15.41 8.98 16.52
N LEU A 15 -14.95 8.48 17.66
CA LEU A 15 -13.54 8.11 17.91
C LEU A 15 -13.16 6.79 17.21
N TYR A 16 -14.10 5.85 17.04
CA TYR A 16 -13.89 4.58 16.35
C TYR A 16 -14.15 4.65 14.83
N GLY A 17 -14.90 5.66 14.35
CA GLY A 17 -15.33 5.77 12.96
C GLY A 17 -14.19 5.93 11.94
N SER A 18 -13.01 6.36 12.38
CA SER A 18 -11.81 6.51 11.54
C SER A 18 -10.88 5.28 11.53
N ALA A 19 -11.20 4.23 12.30
CA ALA A 19 -10.36 3.04 12.46
C ALA A 19 -10.92 1.78 11.77
N LEU A 20 -12.02 1.89 11.01
CA LEU A 20 -12.61 0.74 10.35
C LEU A 20 -11.71 0.26 9.20
N GLY A 21 -10.95 -0.81 9.44
CA GLY A 21 -10.19 -1.48 8.39
C GLY A 21 -11.12 -2.00 7.30
N ARG A 22 -10.68 -1.91 6.04
CA ARG A 22 -11.41 -2.41 4.88
C ARG A 22 -11.10 -3.88 4.67
N ARG A 23 -12.12 -4.72 4.60
CA ARG A 23 -11.96 -6.13 4.22
C ARG A 23 -11.77 -6.23 2.70
N LEU A 24 -10.61 -6.72 2.27
CA LEU A 24 -10.26 -6.94 0.88
C LEU A 24 -10.43 -8.41 0.53
N HIS A 25 -10.98 -8.70 -0.64
CA HIS A 25 -11.10 -10.04 -1.21
C HIS A 25 -10.22 -10.13 -2.46
N LEU A 26 -9.12 -10.89 -2.36
CA LEU A 26 -8.13 -11.10 -3.41
C LEU A 26 -8.20 -12.57 -3.85
N GLY A 27 -9.23 -12.89 -4.64
CA GLY A 27 -9.55 -14.28 -4.98
C GLY A 27 -10.03 -15.04 -3.74
N ALA A 28 -9.33 -16.12 -3.39
CA ALA A 28 -9.62 -16.93 -2.20
C ALA A 28 -9.04 -16.32 -0.89
N CYS A 29 -8.15 -15.32 -0.99
CA CYS A 29 -7.57 -14.65 0.16
C CYS A 29 -8.47 -13.50 0.63
N ALA A 30 -8.74 -13.42 1.93
CA ALA A 30 -9.43 -12.29 2.56
C ALA A 30 -8.60 -11.73 3.71
N LEU A 31 -8.42 -10.41 3.73
CA LEU A 31 -7.61 -9.72 4.74
C LEU A 31 -8.20 -8.33 5.04
N THR A 32 -7.87 -7.77 6.21
CA THR A 32 -8.30 -6.43 6.60
C THR A 32 -7.15 -5.45 6.43
N VAL A 33 -7.39 -4.36 5.70
CA VAL A 33 -6.39 -3.31 5.45
C VAL A 33 -6.93 -1.95 5.88
N HIS A 34 -6.17 -1.23 6.71
CA HIS A 34 -6.51 0.12 7.17
C HIS A 34 -6.11 1.17 6.12
N THR A 35 -6.77 1.17 4.96
CA THR A 35 -6.43 2.08 3.83
C THR A 35 -6.56 3.55 4.21
N HIS A 36 -7.51 3.90 5.09
CA HIS A 36 -7.65 5.26 5.62
C HIS A 36 -6.40 5.73 6.38
N GLU A 37 -5.81 4.88 7.22
CA GLU A 37 -4.57 5.24 7.94
C GLU A 37 -3.38 5.34 6.99
N LEU A 38 -3.25 4.41 6.03
CA LEU A 38 -2.23 4.48 4.98
C LEU A 38 -2.32 5.79 4.20
N ARG A 39 -3.54 6.16 3.79
CA ARG A 39 -3.85 7.42 3.11
C ARG A 39 -3.47 8.63 3.95
N HIS A 40 -3.90 8.63 5.20
CA HIS A 40 -3.64 9.72 6.13
C HIS A 40 -2.13 9.97 6.27
N HIS A 41 -1.35 8.92 6.50
CA HIS A 41 0.10 9.03 6.61
C HIS A 41 0.76 9.44 5.30
N PHE A 42 0.43 8.79 4.18
CA PHE A 42 0.99 9.14 2.88
C PHE A 42 0.73 10.61 2.51
N HIS A 43 -0.48 11.11 2.78
CA HIS A 43 -0.86 12.50 2.47
C HIS A 43 0.06 13.53 3.14
N GLN A 44 0.62 13.22 4.32
CA GLN A 44 1.54 14.12 5.04
C GLN A 44 2.83 14.40 4.26
N ILE A 45 3.25 13.48 3.38
CA ILE A 45 4.51 13.60 2.63
C ILE A 45 4.30 13.62 1.11
N ARG A 46 3.07 13.37 0.62
CA ARG A 46 2.74 13.23 -0.80
C ARG A 46 3.25 14.39 -1.64
N HIS A 47 2.98 15.63 -1.22
CA HIS A 47 3.40 16.80 -2.00
C HIS A 47 4.93 16.88 -2.16
N ASN A 48 5.68 16.60 -1.08
CA ASN A 48 7.14 16.55 -1.12
C ASN A 48 7.65 15.45 -2.06
N MET A 49 7.11 14.22 -1.94
CA MET A 49 7.52 13.10 -2.80
C MET A 49 7.29 13.40 -4.29
N LEU A 50 6.15 14.03 -4.62
CA LEU A 50 5.84 14.42 -5.99
C LEU A 50 6.71 15.58 -6.50
N THR A 51 7.18 16.46 -5.61
CA THR A 51 8.06 17.58 -5.96
C THR A 51 9.50 17.12 -6.12
N GLU A 52 9.94 16.12 -5.34
CA GLU A 52 11.25 15.47 -5.46
C GLU A 52 11.36 14.56 -6.70
N ASP A 53 10.23 14.10 -7.26
CA ASP A 53 10.19 13.26 -8.45
C ASP A 53 10.54 14.04 -9.73
N ASN A 54 11.80 13.96 -10.12
CA ASN A 54 12.31 14.50 -11.38
C ASN A 54 12.14 13.56 -12.58
N GLN A 55 11.63 12.34 -12.40
CA GLN A 55 11.58 11.28 -13.41
C GLN A 55 10.19 11.14 -14.04
N LYS A 56 9.60 12.25 -14.48
CA LYS A 56 8.18 12.33 -14.93
C LYS A 56 7.83 11.41 -16.12
N GLY A 57 8.82 11.04 -16.94
CA GLY A 57 8.63 10.15 -18.09
C GLY A 57 8.57 8.65 -17.74
N VAL A 58 8.89 8.30 -16.48
CA VAL A 58 8.83 6.92 -15.99
C VAL A 58 7.63 6.80 -15.06
N ARG A 59 6.87 5.70 -15.19
CA ARG A 59 5.81 5.33 -14.25
C ARG A 59 6.04 3.90 -13.81
N LEU A 60 6.34 3.70 -12.52
CA LEU A 60 6.63 2.38 -11.96
C LEU A 60 5.35 1.58 -11.76
N LEU A 61 4.33 2.24 -11.21
CA LEU A 61 3.03 1.65 -10.85
C LEU A 61 1.95 2.18 -11.76
N ARG A 62 1.67 1.36 -12.77
CA ARG A 62 0.65 1.62 -13.78
C ARG A 62 -0.73 1.19 -13.26
N GLY A 63 -1.59 2.16 -12.99
CA GLY A 63 -2.94 1.91 -12.48
C GLY A 63 -3.81 1.08 -13.45
N ASP A 64 -3.62 1.25 -14.75
CA ASP A 64 -4.27 0.43 -15.79
C ASP A 64 -3.83 -1.04 -15.74
N MET A 65 -2.53 -1.30 -15.54
CA MET A 65 -2.01 -2.66 -15.34
C MET A 65 -2.65 -3.32 -14.12
N MET A 66 -2.73 -2.61 -12.98
CA MET A 66 -3.29 -3.15 -11.73
C MET A 66 -4.80 -3.39 -11.82
N LYS A 67 -5.55 -2.50 -12.48
CA LYS A 67 -7.01 -2.65 -12.68
C LYS A 67 -7.39 -3.84 -13.57
N ASN A 68 -6.49 -4.26 -14.46
CA ASN A 68 -6.71 -5.37 -15.38
C ASN A 68 -6.29 -6.74 -14.82
N LEU A 69 -5.75 -6.80 -13.59
CA LEU A 69 -5.42 -8.07 -12.94
C LEU A 69 -6.68 -8.85 -12.60
N GLN A 70 -6.63 -10.17 -12.79
CA GLN A 70 -7.71 -11.02 -12.30
C GLN A 70 -7.71 -11.03 -10.76
N ALA A 71 -8.88 -11.31 -10.15
CA ALA A 71 -9.00 -11.38 -8.70
C ALA A 71 -8.04 -12.41 -8.08
N THR A 72 -7.82 -13.54 -8.77
CA THR A 72 -6.90 -14.62 -8.37
C THR A 72 -5.43 -14.20 -8.45
N GLU A 73 -5.07 -13.30 -9.37
CA GLU A 73 -3.71 -12.79 -9.56
C GLU A 73 -3.38 -11.66 -8.59
N SER A 74 -4.40 -10.89 -8.20
CA SER A 74 -4.28 -9.71 -7.35
C SER A 74 -3.60 -10.00 -6.01
N CYS A 75 -3.82 -11.18 -5.43
CA CYS A 75 -3.18 -11.56 -4.17
C CYS A 75 -1.65 -11.70 -4.33
N CYS A 76 -1.19 -12.47 -5.31
CA CYS A 76 0.23 -12.63 -5.56
C CYS A 76 0.87 -11.30 -5.94
N PHE A 77 0.22 -10.55 -6.84
CA PHE A 77 0.73 -9.25 -7.28
C PHE A 77 0.92 -8.28 -6.11
N LEU A 78 -0.09 -8.14 -5.23
CA LEU A 78 0.03 -7.30 -4.04
C LEU A 78 1.16 -7.77 -3.13
N ARG A 79 1.30 -9.08 -2.92
CA ARG A 79 2.40 -9.63 -2.11
C ARG A 79 3.78 -9.26 -2.67
N GLN A 80 3.97 -9.31 -3.99
CA GLN A 80 5.23 -8.90 -4.61
C GLN A 80 5.46 -7.38 -4.51
N VAL A 81 4.42 -6.57 -4.73
CA VAL A 81 4.50 -5.11 -4.60
C VAL A 81 4.88 -4.72 -3.17
N LEU A 82 4.19 -5.25 -2.15
CA LEU A 82 4.50 -4.91 -0.75
C LEU A 82 5.92 -5.34 -0.36
N ARG A 83 6.36 -6.53 -0.81
CA ARG A 83 7.73 -7.00 -0.61
C ARG A 83 8.75 -6.05 -1.23
N PHE A 84 8.55 -5.65 -2.48
CA PHE A 84 9.38 -4.67 -3.17
C PHE A 84 9.45 -3.34 -2.40
N TYR A 85 8.32 -2.84 -1.90
CA TYR A 85 8.30 -1.61 -1.12
C TYR A 85 9.07 -1.73 0.19
N ILE A 86 8.92 -2.83 0.92
CA ILE A 86 9.61 -3.04 2.20
C ILE A 86 11.12 -3.21 1.98
N GLU A 87 11.52 -4.10 1.07
CA GLU A 87 12.92 -4.50 0.90
C GLU A 87 13.76 -3.49 0.13
N LYS A 88 13.15 -2.75 -0.81
CA LYS A 88 13.86 -1.83 -1.71
C LYS A 88 13.51 -0.38 -1.43
N VAL A 89 12.23 -0.02 -1.48
CA VAL A 89 11.79 1.39 -1.45
C VAL A 89 12.00 2.02 -0.08
N PHE A 90 11.34 1.51 0.97
CA PHE A 90 11.41 2.09 2.31
C PHE A 90 12.78 1.88 2.95
N ASN A 91 13.45 0.76 2.65
CA ASN A 91 14.78 0.47 3.16
C ASN A 91 15.88 1.38 2.59
N THR A 92 15.72 1.85 1.34
CA THR A 92 16.71 2.70 0.67
C THR A 92 16.37 4.20 0.78
N TYR A 93 15.11 4.54 1.05
CA TYR A 93 14.71 5.92 1.22
C TYR A 93 15.34 6.57 2.46
N THR A 94 16.05 7.67 2.25
CA THR A 94 16.64 8.48 3.32
C THR A 94 16.17 9.93 3.20
N SER A 95 15.90 10.57 4.32
CA SER A 95 15.49 11.97 4.37
C SER A 95 16.00 12.65 5.65
N SER A 96 16.48 13.88 5.50
CA SER A 96 16.85 14.75 6.63
C SER A 96 15.63 15.25 7.40
N HIS A 97 14.44 15.25 6.78
CA HIS A 97 13.20 15.68 7.41
C HIS A 97 12.65 14.60 8.35
N SER A 98 12.48 14.95 9.63
CA SER A 98 11.98 14.02 10.66
C SER A 98 10.57 13.51 10.36
N LEU A 99 9.71 14.36 9.79
CA LEU A 99 8.37 13.98 9.35
C LEU A 99 8.42 12.86 8.31
N HIS A 100 9.26 13.01 7.28
CA HIS A 100 9.40 12.00 6.23
C HIS A 100 9.82 10.65 6.81
N ARG A 101 10.87 10.62 7.64
CA ARG A 101 11.34 9.38 8.28
C ARG A 101 10.26 8.71 9.14
N ARG A 102 9.51 9.51 9.93
CA ARG A 102 8.43 8.98 10.78
C ARG A 102 7.32 8.40 9.91
N THR A 103 6.88 9.14 8.89
CA THR A 103 5.80 8.72 8.00
C THR A 103 6.19 7.47 7.21
N THR A 104 7.39 7.40 6.62
CA THR A 104 7.85 6.21 5.89
C THR A 104 8.00 5.00 6.80
N SER A 105 8.47 5.18 8.04
CA SER A 105 8.50 4.11 9.03
C SER A 105 7.11 3.57 9.37
N VAL A 106 6.11 4.45 9.54
CA VAL A 106 4.72 4.03 9.78
C VAL A 106 4.18 3.26 8.57
N LEU A 107 4.34 3.79 7.35
CA LEU A 107 3.91 3.12 6.12
C LEU A 107 4.58 1.75 5.94
N ALA A 108 5.88 1.64 6.20
CA ALA A 108 6.62 0.38 6.11
C ALA A 108 6.09 -0.67 7.11
N ASN A 109 5.75 -0.26 8.34
CA ASN A 109 5.17 -1.15 9.34
C ASN A 109 3.75 -1.61 8.94
N SER A 110 2.92 -0.71 8.41
CA SER A 110 1.61 -1.08 7.89
C SER A 110 1.73 -2.07 6.72
N PHE A 111 2.67 -1.83 5.80
CA PHE A 111 2.94 -2.73 4.67
C PHE A 111 3.44 -4.10 5.13
N LEU A 112 4.28 -4.14 6.17
CA LEU A 112 4.75 -5.37 6.79
C LEU A 112 3.59 -6.16 7.41
N SER A 113 2.64 -5.49 8.07
CA SER A 113 1.45 -6.14 8.63
C SER A 113 0.63 -6.81 7.53
N ILE A 114 0.31 -6.10 6.45
CA ILE A 114 -0.44 -6.64 5.30
C ILE A 114 0.32 -7.80 4.64
N SER A 115 1.65 -7.68 4.53
CA SER A 115 2.50 -8.74 3.97
C SER A 115 2.45 -10.03 4.79
N LYS A 116 2.32 -9.96 6.11
CA LYS A 116 2.15 -11.14 6.98
C LYS A 116 0.81 -11.84 6.71
N ASP A 117 -0.27 -11.08 6.52
CA ASP A 117 -1.58 -11.65 6.21
C ASP A 117 -1.58 -12.33 4.83
N LEU A 118 -0.98 -11.70 3.83
CA LEU A 118 -0.81 -12.29 2.49
C LEU A 118 0.08 -13.54 2.53
N GLN A 119 1.11 -13.55 3.38
CA GLN A 119 1.94 -14.74 3.59
C GLN A 119 1.12 -15.88 4.20
N ALA A 120 0.21 -15.61 5.13
CA ALA A 120 -0.71 -16.62 5.66
C ALA A 120 -1.62 -17.19 4.55
N CYS A 121 -2.18 -16.33 3.69
CA CYS A 121 -2.94 -16.77 2.52
C CYS A 121 -2.10 -17.65 1.57
N HIS A 122 -0.83 -17.32 1.35
CA HIS A 122 0.06 -18.11 0.51
C HIS A 122 0.31 -19.51 1.10
N VAL A 123 0.60 -19.60 2.40
CA VAL A 123 0.78 -20.88 3.10
C VAL A 123 -0.49 -21.75 3.03
N GLN A 124 -1.67 -21.13 3.09
CA GLN A 124 -2.97 -21.81 2.94
C GLN A 124 -3.34 -22.09 1.48
N THR A 125 -2.45 -21.84 0.52
CA THR A 125 -2.67 -22.00 -0.92
C THR A 125 -3.74 -21.11 -1.55
N HIS A 126 -4.21 -20.08 -0.84
CA HIS A 126 -5.18 -19.09 -1.32
C HIS A 126 -4.55 -17.95 -2.14
N CYS A 127 -3.22 -17.95 -2.29
CA CYS A 127 -2.46 -16.88 -2.93
C CYS A 127 -1.28 -17.46 -3.74
N GLN A 128 -1.59 -18.07 -4.89
CA GLN A 128 -0.58 -18.66 -5.77
C GLN A 128 -0.12 -17.68 -6.85
N CYS A 129 1.15 -17.79 -7.23
CA CYS A 129 1.76 -16.95 -8.25
C CYS A 129 1.86 -17.70 -9.57
N ASN A 130 1.41 -17.07 -10.66
CA ASN A 130 1.64 -17.54 -12.03
C ASN A 130 2.78 -16.73 -12.68
N ALA A 131 3.28 -17.20 -13.81
CA ALA A 131 4.38 -16.54 -14.54
C ALA A 131 4.02 -15.10 -14.95
N GLU A 132 2.78 -14.87 -15.39
CA GLU A 132 2.30 -13.55 -15.83
C GLU A 132 2.33 -12.50 -14.69
N THR A 133 1.88 -12.88 -13.49
CA THR A 133 1.91 -11.99 -12.32
C THR A 133 3.34 -11.67 -11.91
N MET A 134 4.22 -12.67 -11.95
CA MET A 134 5.64 -12.49 -11.66
C MET A 134 6.28 -11.53 -12.66
N GLU A 135 6.04 -11.70 -13.96
CA GLU A 135 6.54 -10.83 -15.02
C GLU A 135 6.10 -9.37 -14.82
N LYS A 136 4.80 -9.14 -14.52
CA LYS A 136 4.28 -7.81 -14.21
C LYS A 136 5.00 -7.18 -12.99
N SER A 137 5.27 -7.97 -11.96
CA SER A 137 5.97 -7.49 -10.77
C SER A 137 7.47 -7.25 -11.00
N ASP A 138 8.11 -8.07 -11.83
CA ASP A 138 9.52 -7.92 -12.19
C ASP A 138 9.74 -6.70 -13.10
N ALA A 139 8.78 -6.38 -13.96
CA ALA A 139 8.82 -5.15 -14.76
C ALA A 139 8.85 -3.88 -13.90
N ILE A 140 8.14 -3.86 -12.75
CA ILE A 140 8.19 -2.75 -11.78
C ILE A 140 9.61 -2.61 -11.23
N GLN A 141 10.18 -3.72 -10.75
CA GLN A 141 11.52 -3.75 -10.17
C GLN A 141 12.59 -3.37 -11.21
N ALA A 142 12.46 -3.87 -12.45
CA ALA A 142 13.38 -3.55 -13.53
C ALA A 142 13.35 -2.06 -13.88
N ASN A 143 12.18 -1.43 -13.91
CA ASN A 143 12.07 0.01 -14.15
C ASN A 143 12.58 0.84 -12.96
N TYR A 144 12.38 0.37 -11.73
CA TYR A 144 12.95 0.99 -10.53
C TYR A 144 14.48 0.98 -10.58
N ASN A 145 15.08 -0.15 -10.95
CA ASN A 145 16.54 -0.32 -11.00
C ASN A 145 17.22 0.48 -12.11
N LYS A 146 16.47 1.05 -13.07
CA LYS A 146 17.02 1.98 -14.09
C LYS A 146 17.22 3.40 -13.55
N LEU A 147 16.70 3.70 -12.37
CA LEU A 147 16.76 5.02 -11.75
C LEU A 147 17.84 5.07 -10.67
N GLU A 148 18.39 6.26 -10.43
CA GLU A 148 19.30 6.49 -9.31
C GLU A 148 18.61 6.16 -7.97
N PRO A 149 19.27 5.48 -7.02
CA PRO A 149 18.61 4.86 -5.86
C PRO A 149 17.70 5.80 -5.03
N ALA A 150 18.17 7.02 -4.76
CA ALA A 150 17.40 8.02 -4.00
C ALA A 150 16.18 8.51 -4.79
N ALA A 151 16.35 8.78 -6.09
CA ALA A 151 15.26 9.19 -6.98
C ALA A 151 14.24 8.07 -7.20
N ALA A 152 14.72 6.82 -7.32
CA ALA A 152 13.89 5.63 -7.44
C ALA A 152 12.96 5.46 -6.23
N SER A 153 13.52 5.62 -5.03
CA SER A 153 12.78 5.49 -3.76
C SER A 153 11.73 6.60 -3.63
N ALA A 154 12.12 7.87 -3.83
CA ALA A 154 11.21 9.01 -3.78
C ALA A 154 10.06 8.87 -4.79
N LYS A 155 10.38 8.42 -6.01
CA LYS A 155 9.39 8.14 -7.07
C LYS A 155 8.40 7.05 -6.66
N ALA A 156 8.90 5.90 -6.21
CA ALA A 156 8.04 4.80 -5.79
C ALA A 156 7.12 5.20 -4.63
N ILE A 157 7.62 5.99 -3.66
CA ILE A 157 6.77 6.53 -2.58
C ILE A 157 5.77 7.54 -3.15
N GLY A 158 6.17 8.41 -4.07
CA GLY A 158 5.28 9.37 -4.74
C GLY A 158 4.14 8.71 -5.52
N GLU A 159 4.37 7.53 -6.08
CA GLU A 159 3.37 6.75 -6.82
C GLU A 159 2.48 5.85 -5.93
N LEU A 160 2.66 5.88 -4.60
CA LEU A 160 1.88 5.07 -3.65
C LEU A 160 0.38 5.31 -3.76
N ASP A 161 -0.01 6.51 -4.20
CA ASP A 161 -1.40 6.87 -4.54
C ASP A 161 -2.06 5.81 -5.44
N SER A 162 -1.35 5.35 -6.47
CA SER A 162 -1.87 4.34 -7.42
C SER A 162 -2.12 2.98 -6.75
N VAL A 163 -1.29 2.61 -5.76
CA VAL A 163 -1.48 1.37 -4.98
C VAL A 163 -2.66 1.52 -4.02
N LEU A 164 -2.77 2.66 -3.34
CA LEU A 164 -3.87 2.91 -2.40
C LEU A 164 -5.22 2.97 -3.12
N GLU A 165 -5.31 3.67 -4.27
CA GLU A 165 -6.50 3.67 -5.12
C GLU A 165 -6.88 2.24 -5.57
N TRP A 166 -5.89 1.42 -5.91
CA TRP A 166 -6.13 0.04 -6.29
C TRP A 166 -6.65 -0.81 -5.12
N LEU A 167 -6.06 -0.68 -3.93
CA LEU A 167 -6.55 -1.35 -2.71
C LEU A 167 -7.99 -0.95 -2.37
N GLU A 168 -8.31 0.34 -2.51
CA GLU A 168 -9.65 0.88 -2.28
C GLU A 168 -10.68 0.40 -3.31
N SER A 169 -10.24 0.00 -4.50
CA SER A 169 -11.12 -0.50 -5.57
C SER A 169 -11.69 -1.90 -5.30
N PHE A 170 -11.05 -2.70 -4.44
CA PHE A 170 -11.61 -3.98 -4.01
C PHE A 170 -12.87 -3.73 -3.17
N ARG A 171 -14.00 -4.32 -3.58
CA ARG A 171 -15.27 -4.19 -2.85
C ARG A 171 -15.16 -4.89 -1.49
N SER A 172 -15.58 -4.20 -0.42
CA SER A 172 -15.96 -4.87 0.82
C SER A 172 -17.36 -5.46 0.59
N ASN A 173 -17.46 -6.78 0.47
CA ASN A 173 -18.77 -7.44 0.52
C ASN A 173 -19.22 -7.55 1.97
#